data_AF-F9RXY0-F1
#
_entry.id   AF-F9RXY0-F1
#
_cell.length_a   1.000
_cell.length_b   1.000
_cell.length_c   1.000
_cell.angle_alpha   90.00
_cell.angle_beta   90.00
_cell.angle_gamma   90.00
#
_symmetry.space_group_name_H-M   'P 1'
#
loop_
_entity.id
_entity.type
_entity.pdbx_description
1 polymer ?
#
loop_
_entity_poly.entity_id
_entity_poly.type
_entity_poly.pdbx_seq_one_letter_code
_entity_poly.pdbx_strand_id
1 'polypeptide(L)'
;MDLAIGSFFFIDIVTQLSCCHGFTVIMSRQKHIISKQELILRQSNALTTAAYSLSRSEKRVVYLALQQCLKMKIDYETVRWGEVAIDIHTSDYLREFTTDNASKEIRAAAESIVKREVVFFEPEESTESEKALTAISWVNGRTHRPKRGVTTFYFNAKLLKTILAIKSDFTRYLISAGELTSPYSMRLYESLMQYNSLKKARFSVSWILERYELPTSYQRMSDFRRRFLKPAIEEISHTTDIYDLSFEESQRNGERFLTFTWKTHGEKFKDKKHKELTVLEHAHLIHAKIIAQEDVNVDELLILKNNMADLMLNGEIICDLALVLIREKLS
;
A
#
# COMPACT_ATOMS: atom_id res chain seq x y z
N MET A 1 -49.67 -47.70 22.53
CA MET A 1 -50.26 -46.46 23.04
C MET A 1 -49.24 -45.36 22.83
N ASP A 2 -49.41 -44.60 21.75
CA ASP A 2 -49.78 -43.16 21.77
C ASP A 2 -49.04 -42.21 22.72
N LEU A 3 -48.65 -40.98 22.34
CA LEU A 3 -48.78 -40.25 21.06
C LEU A 3 -47.75 -39.09 21.00
N ALA A 4 -47.66 -38.38 19.85
CA ALA A 4 -46.72 -37.27 19.57
C ALA A 4 -47.01 -35.99 20.42
N ILE A 5 -46.20 -34.90 20.45
CA ILE A 5 -45.78 -33.91 19.41
C ILE A 5 -44.63 -33.05 20.02
N GLY A 6 -43.68 -32.44 19.29
CA GLY A 6 -43.35 -32.52 17.86
C GLY A 6 -42.57 -31.30 17.29
N SER A 7 -41.49 -31.55 16.52
CA SER A 7 -40.97 -30.81 15.35
C SER A 7 -40.79 -29.26 15.31
N PHE A 8 -39.59 -28.80 14.93
CA PHE A 8 -39.40 -27.84 13.80
C PHE A 8 -37.97 -27.93 13.19
N PHE A 9 -37.90 -28.69 12.08
CA PHE A 9 -37.17 -28.44 10.82
C PHE A 9 -35.69 -28.01 10.77
N PHE A 10 -34.83 -29.02 10.55
CA PHE A 10 -33.72 -28.95 9.59
C PHE A 10 -34.25 -29.22 8.16
N ILE A 11 -33.63 -28.65 7.13
CA ILE A 11 -33.90 -29.02 5.72
C ILE A 11 -32.57 -29.42 5.07
N ASP A 12 -32.41 -30.72 4.85
CA ASP A 12 -31.48 -31.26 3.85
C ASP A 12 -32.09 -31.12 2.45
N ILE A 13 -31.26 -30.78 1.46
CA ILE A 13 -31.50 -31.21 0.07
C ILE A 13 -30.22 -31.82 -0.47
N VAL A 14 -30.26 -33.16 -0.59
CA VAL A 14 -29.34 -33.96 -1.39
C VAL A 14 -29.63 -33.71 -2.87
N THR A 15 -28.59 -33.62 -3.71
CA THR A 15 -28.75 -33.73 -5.17
C THR A 15 -27.72 -34.69 -5.74
N GLN A 16 -28.16 -35.51 -6.70
CA GLN A 16 -27.54 -36.79 -7.06
C GLN A 16 -26.31 -36.67 -7.97
N LEU A 17 -25.41 -37.65 -7.83
CA LEU A 17 -24.50 -38.06 -8.90
C LEU A 17 -25.30 -38.70 -10.04
N SER A 18 -25.16 -38.17 -11.25
CA SER A 18 -25.56 -38.86 -12.48
C SER A 18 -24.52 -38.63 -13.58
N CYS A 19 -23.77 -39.67 -13.90
CA CYS A 19 -22.85 -39.67 -15.06
C CYS A 19 -23.66 -39.72 -16.35
N CYS A 20 -23.56 -38.67 -17.18
CA CYS A 20 -23.94 -38.73 -18.58
C CYS A 20 -22.96 -37.93 -19.45
N HIS A 21 -22.25 -38.66 -20.31
CA HIS A 21 -21.63 -38.21 -21.57
C HIS A 21 -21.05 -36.79 -21.64
N GLY A 22 -19.72 -36.72 -21.43
CA GLY A 22 -18.87 -36.03 -22.40
C GLY A 22 -18.86 -34.51 -22.43
N PHE A 23 -18.86 -33.84 -21.26
CA PHE A 23 -18.25 -32.50 -21.16
C PHE A 23 -17.62 -32.32 -19.78
N THR A 24 -16.28 -32.36 -19.70
CA THR A 24 -15.54 -32.02 -18.49
C THR A 24 -15.64 -30.52 -18.27
N VAL A 25 -16.66 -30.07 -17.54
CA VAL A 25 -16.74 -28.70 -17.05
C VAL A 25 -15.65 -28.52 -15.99
N ILE A 26 -14.47 -28.13 -16.45
CA ILE A 26 -13.42 -27.59 -15.57
C ILE A 26 -14.02 -26.33 -14.95
N MET A 27 -14.48 -26.45 -13.70
CA MET A 27 -14.86 -25.32 -12.86
C MET A 27 -13.59 -24.51 -12.55
N SER A 28 -13.18 -23.70 -13.53
CA SER A 28 -12.16 -22.68 -13.33
C SER A 28 -12.62 -21.79 -12.19
N ARG A 29 -11.82 -21.68 -11.12
CA ARG A 29 -11.99 -20.68 -10.06
C ARG A 29 -11.80 -19.28 -10.65
N GLN A 30 -12.79 -18.77 -11.37
CA GLN A 30 -12.85 -17.36 -11.72
C GLN A 30 -12.99 -16.59 -10.41
N LYS A 31 -11.99 -15.74 -10.12
CA LYS A 31 -11.98 -14.90 -8.92
C LYS A 31 -13.26 -14.07 -8.92
N HIS A 32 -14.10 -14.24 -7.91
CA HIS A 32 -15.18 -13.29 -7.62
C HIS A 32 -14.53 -11.99 -7.11
N ILE A 33 -14.05 -11.16 -8.04
CA ILE A 33 -13.56 -9.81 -7.75
C ILE A 33 -14.79 -8.93 -7.54
N ILE A 34 -15.47 -9.13 -6.42
CA ILE A 34 -16.30 -8.09 -5.82
C ILE A 34 -15.32 -6.98 -5.43
N SER A 35 -15.61 -5.75 -5.83
CA SER A 35 -14.68 -4.62 -5.80
C SER A 35 -14.33 -4.20 -4.36
N LYS A 36 -13.42 -4.93 -3.70
CA LYS A 36 -12.70 -4.44 -2.52
C LYS A 36 -11.88 -3.25 -2.98
N GLN A 37 -12.22 -2.05 -2.51
CA GLN A 37 -11.43 -0.86 -2.75
C GLN A 37 -10.10 -1.02 -2.01
N GLU A 38 -9.05 -1.41 -2.74
CA GLU A 38 -7.77 -1.79 -2.12
C GLU A 38 -7.12 -0.59 -1.42
N LEU A 39 -6.72 -0.82 -0.17
CA LEU A 39 -6.15 0.22 0.67
C LEU A 39 -4.70 0.47 0.28
N ILE A 40 -4.40 1.70 -0.11
CA ILE A 40 -3.04 2.14 -0.45
C ILE A 40 -2.32 2.57 0.83
N LEU A 41 -1.24 1.88 1.17
CA LEU A 41 -0.29 2.28 2.20
C LEU A 41 0.70 3.30 1.65
N ARG A 42 1.23 4.14 2.55
CA ARG A 42 2.25 5.14 2.27
C ARG A 42 3.33 5.05 3.34
N GLN A 43 4.58 4.92 2.93
CA GLN A 43 5.73 4.97 3.84
C GLN A 43 6.88 5.77 3.21
N SER A 44 7.70 6.40 4.04
CA SER A 44 8.94 7.05 3.62
C SER A 44 9.88 6.05 2.95
N ASN A 45 10.57 6.49 1.89
CA ASN A 45 11.60 5.69 1.23
C ASN A 45 12.73 5.26 2.19
N ALA A 46 12.96 6.02 3.27
CA ALA A 46 13.89 5.65 4.32
C ALA A 46 13.56 4.29 4.95
N LEU A 47 12.27 3.96 5.16
CA LEU A 47 11.88 2.62 5.64
C LEU A 47 12.07 1.55 4.57
N THR A 48 11.77 1.87 3.31
CA THR A 48 11.95 0.91 2.21
C THR A 48 13.43 0.51 2.07
N THR A 49 14.37 1.45 2.24
CA THR A 49 15.82 1.23 2.11
C THR A 49 16.56 0.87 3.41
N ALA A 50 15.93 0.96 4.58
CA ALA A 50 16.51 0.53 5.86
C ALA A 50 16.79 -0.98 5.90
N ALA A 51 17.70 -1.43 6.78
CA ALA A 51 17.88 -2.86 7.06
C ALA A 51 17.00 -3.30 8.24
N TYR A 52 16.28 -4.42 8.04
CA TYR A 52 15.54 -5.14 9.09
C TYR A 52 14.99 -6.47 8.57
N SER A 53 14.83 -7.43 9.48
CA SER A 53 14.08 -8.67 9.27
C SER A 53 12.79 -8.68 10.09
N LEU A 54 11.64 -8.78 9.41
CA LEU A 54 10.33 -9.04 10.01
C LEU A 54 9.70 -10.26 9.33
N SER A 55 9.00 -11.09 10.11
CA SER A 55 8.13 -12.15 9.59
C SER A 55 6.85 -11.61 8.98
N ARG A 56 6.11 -12.44 8.24
CA ARG A 56 4.81 -12.09 7.62
C ARG A 56 3.84 -11.49 8.62
N SER A 57 3.67 -12.11 9.79
CA SER A 57 2.73 -11.66 10.82
C SER A 57 3.15 -10.31 11.44
N GLU A 58 4.45 -10.10 11.64
CA GLU A 58 4.99 -8.82 12.11
C GLU A 58 4.76 -7.71 11.07
N LYS A 59 5.03 -7.98 9.78
CA LYS A 59 4.72 -7.07 8.67
C LYS A 59 3.22 -6.74 8.57
N ARG A 60 2.33 -7.75 8.67
CA ARG A 60 0.87 -7.55 8.67
C ARG A 60 0.41 -6.62 9.80
N VAL A 61 0.98 -6.76 10.99
CA VAL A 61 0.75 -5.83 12.11
C VAL A 61 1.25 -4.41 11.79
N VAL A 62 2.46 -4.27 11.23
CA VAL A 62 3.00 -2.96 10.81
C VAL A 62 2.12 -2.28 9.75
N TYR A 63 1.59 -3.03 8.78
CA TYR A 63 0.68 -2.50 7.75
C TYR A 63 -0.61 -1.94 8.35
N LEU A 64 -1.24 -2.67 9.27
CA LEU A 64 -2.44 -2.19 9.99
C LEU A 64 -2.11 -0.97 10.87
N ALA A 65 -0.95 -0.95 11.52
CA ALA A 65 -0.48 0.16 12.33
C ALA A 65 -0.29 1.45 11.50
N LEU A 66 0.41 1.35 10.36
CA LEU A 66 0.56 2.46 9.40
C LEU A 66 -0.81 2.97 8.92
N GLN A 67 -1.74 2.06 8.61
CA GLN A 67 -3.09 2.42 8.19
C GLN A 67 -3.87 3.19 9.28
N GLN A 68 -3.77 2.79 10.55
CA GLN A 68 -4.41 3.49 11.67
C GLN A 68 -3.77 4.87 11.91
N CYS A 69 -2.44 4.95 11.95
CA CYS A 69 -1.70 6.21 12.10
C CYS A 69 -2.08 7.26 11.03
N LEU A 70 -2.18 6.84 9.76
CA LEU A 70 -2.59 7.72 8.64
C LEU A 70 -4.03 8.25 8.78
N LYS A 71 -4.92 7.53 9.48
CA LYS A 71 -6.30 7.99 9.78
C LYS A 71 -6.35 8.92 10.99
N MET A 72 -5.54 8.63 12.03
CA MET A 72 -5.61 9.31 13.32
C MET A 72 -4.97 10.71 13.35
N LYS A 73 -4.14 11.07 12.36
CA LYS A 73 -3.43 12.36 12.29
C LYS A 73 -2.69 12.71 13.60
N ILE A 74 -1.92 11.74 14.10
CA ILE A 74 -1.17 11.86 15.36
C ILE A 74 -0.02 12.86 15.17
N ASP A 75 0.11 13.82 16.08
CA ASP A 75 1.34 14.58 16.25
C ASP A 75 2.35 13.72 17.02
N TYR A 76 3.46 13.36 16.38
CA TYR A 76 4.49 12.50 16.95
C TYR A 76 5.48 13.22 17.88
N GLU A 77 5.47 14.56 17.93
CA GLU A 77 6.39 15.34 18.77
C GLU A 77 5.88 15.49 20.20
N THR A 78 4.56 15.56 20.39
CA THR A 78 3.90 15.72 21.70
C THR A 78 3.49 14.40 22.37
N VAL A 79 3.83 13.25 21.78
CA VAL A 79 3.46 11.92 22.29
C VAL A 79 4.11 11.64 23.64
N ARG A 80 3.29 11.53 24.68
CA ARG A 80 3.75 11.19 26.03
C ARG A 80 4.51 9.87 26.03
N TRP A 81 5.68 9.85 26.68
CA TRP A 81 6.61 8.71 26.75
C TRP A 81 7.22 8.24 25.42
N GLY A 82 7.01 8.96 24.31
CA GLY A 82 7.57 8.60 23.00
C GLY A 82 7.03 7.28 22.44
N GLU A 83 5.82 6.87 22.83
CA GLU A 83 5.18 5.65 22.34
C GLU A 83 3.73 5.87 21.88
N VAL A 84 3.37 5.28 20.75
CA VAL A 84 2.03 5.36 20.17
C VAL A 84 1.32 4.02 20.37
N ALA A 85 0.27 4.01 21.19
CA ALA A 85 -0.57 2.85 21.41
C ALA A 85 -1.47 2.59 20.19
N ILE A 86 -1.32 1.43 19.57
CA ILE A 86 -2.06 0.99 18.38
C ILE A 86 -2.76 -0.33 18.71
N ASP A 87 -4.10 -0.33 18.66
CA ASP A 87 -4.93 -1.49 18.98
C ASP A 87 -5.21 -2.31 17.71
N ILE A 88 -4.66 -3.53 17.64
CA ILE A 88 -4.92 -4.48 16.56
C ILE A 88 -6.03 -5.43 17.01
N HIS A 89 -7.21 -5.30 16.40
CA HIS A 89 -8.33 -6.21 16.57
C HIS A 89 -8.20 -7.41 15.63
N THR A 90 -8.54 -8.62 16.10
CA THR A 90 -8.59 -9.81 15.24
C THR A 90 -9.53 -9.62 14.03
N SER A 91 -10.63 -8.88 14.20
CA SER A 91 -11.58 -8.56 13.13
C SER A 91 -10.99 -7.68 12.02
N ASP A 92 -10.14 -6.71 12.36
CA ASP A 92 -9.46 -5.88 11.36
C ASP A 92 -8.44 -6.69 10.58
N TYR A 93 -7.70 -7.55 11.27
CA TYR A 93 -6.72 -8.46 10.65
C TYR A 93 -7.38 -9.42 9.65
N LEU A 94 -8.52 -10.02 10.02
CA LEU A 94 -9.28 -10.92 9.15
C LEU A 94 -9.97 -10.21 7.97
N ARG A 95 -10.26 -8.90 8.08
CA ARG A 95 -10.79 -8.11 6.97
C ARG A 95 -9.72 -7.83 5.90
N GLU A 96 -8.47 -7.65 6.33
CA GLU A 96 -7.37 -7.30 5.41
C GLU A 96 -6.57 -8.50 4.90
N PHE A 97 -6.46 -9.59 5.68
CA PHE A 97 -5.61 -10.73 5.33
C PHE A 97 -6.32 -12.07 5.48
N THR A 98 -6.12 -12.93 4.48
CA THR A 98 -6.63 -14.31 4.46
C THR A 98 -5.80 -15.17 5.43
N THR A 99 -6.43 -15.62 6.53
CA THR A 99 -5.86 -16.61 7.46
C THR A 99 -6.94 -17.18 8.39
N ASP A 100 -6.87 -18.47 8.69
CA ASP A 100 -7.71 -19.11 9.71
C ASP A 100 -7.17 -18.89 11.13
N ASN A 101 -5.95 -18.36 11.25
CA ASN A 101 -5.17 -18.36 12.50
C ASN A 101 -4.82 -16.94 13.00
N ALA A 102 -5.61 -15.91 12.64
CA ALA A 102 -5.32 -14.50 12.94
C ALA A 102 -4.93 -14.25 14.42
N SER A 103 -5.68 -14.76 15.39
CA SER A 103 -5.37 -14.60 16.83
C SER A 103 -4.05 -15.26 17.26
N LYS A 104 -3.55 -16.25 16.51
CA LYS A 104 -2.23 -16.87 16.72
C LYS A 104 -1.13 -16.08 15.99
N GLU A 105 -1.38 -15.63 14.76
CA GLU A 105 -0.46 -14.76 14.00
C GLU A 105 -0.17 -13.45 14.75
N ILE A 106 -1.21 -12.75 15.24
CA ILE A 106 -1.09 -11.50 16.01
C ILE A 106 -0.29 -11.73 17.31
N ARG A 107 -0.53 -12.84 18.02
CA ARG A 107 0.19 -13.15 19.27
C ARG A 107 1.66 -13.45 19.01
N ALA A 108 1.96 -14.27 17.99
CA ALA A 108 3.34 -14.56 17.60
C ALA A 108 4.08 -13.28 17.21
N ALA A 109 3.45 -12.40 16.42
CA ALA A 109 3.99 -11.08 16.10
C ALA A 109 4.24 -10.22 17.35
N ALA A 110 3.28 -10.20 18.30
CA ALA A 110 3.42 -9.48 19.56
C ALA A 110 4.55 -10.02 20.46
N GLU A 111 4.88 -11.31 20.36
CA GLU A 111 5.99 -11.93 21.10
C GLU A 111 7.34 -11.61 20.46
N SER A 112 7.45 -11.64 19.13
CA SER A 112 8.72 -11.49 18.41
C SER A 112 9.09 -10.04 18.07
N ILE A 113 8.12 -9.16 17.77
CA ILE A 113 8.39 -7.80 17.24
C ILE A 113 9.15 -6.89 18.22
N VAL A 114 9.07 -7.16 19.52
CA VAL A 114 9.82 -6.42 20.57
C VAL A 114 11.32 -6.64 20.46
N LYS A 115 11.75 -7.74 19.85
CA LYS A 115 13.17 -8.06 19.61
C LYS A 115 13.65 -7.57 18.23
N ARG A 116 12.86 -6.74 17.56
CA ARG A 116 13.11 -6.26 16.20
C ARG A 116 13.43 -4.79 16.21
N GLU A 117 14.38 -4.43 15.36
CA GLU A 117 14.79 -3.05 15.16
C GLU A 117 14.79 -2.72 13.67
N VAL A 118 14.88 -1.43 13.36
CA VAL A 118 15.12 -0.89 12.02
C VAL A 118 16.45 -0.16 12.06
N VAL A 119 17.38 -0.55 11.20
CA VAL A 119 18.68 0.13 11.06
C VAL A 119 18.62 1.04 9.84
N PHE A 120 18.60 2.34 10.11
CA PHE A 120 18.79 3.38 9.11
C PHE A 120 20.28 3.62 8.90
N PHE A 121 20.65 3.90 7.65
CA PHE A 121 22.02 4.21 7.26
C PHE A 121 22.08 5.71 6.99
N GLU A 122 23.12 6.36 7.47
CA GLU A 122 23.31 7.81 7.38
C GLU A 122 24.61 8.08 6.59
N PRO A 123 24.57 8.08 5.24
CA PRO A 123 25.78 8.22 4.42
C PRO A 123 26.49 9.56 4.59
N GLU A 124 25.73 10.61 4.96
CA GLU A 124 26.24 11.97 5.19
C GLU A 124 27.13 12.05 6.44
N GLU A 125 26.89 11.20 7.44
CA GLU A 125 27.67 11.08 8.69
C GLU A 125 28.66 9.89 8.64
N SER A 126 28.75 9.18 7.51
CA SER A 126 29.62 8.02 7.35
C SER A 126 31.03 8.42 6.90
N THR A 127 32.05 7.73 7.43
CA THR A 127 33.45 7.89 7.03
C THR A 127 33.86 6.84 6.00
N GLU A 128 35.07 6.95 5.43
CA GLU A 128 35.61 5.94 4.52
C GLU A 128 35.79 4.55 5.20
N SER A 129 35.99 4.52 6.52
CA SER A 129 36.22 3.30 7.30
C SER A 129 35.01 2.79 8.09
N GLU A 130 34.06 3.66 8.44
CA GLU A 130 32.95 3.34 9.36
C GLU A 130 31.62 3.96 8.89
N LYS A 131 30.57 3.14 8.87
CA LYS A 131 29.21 3.56 8.51
C LYS A 131 28.48 4.11 9.73
N ALA A 132 27.88 5.29 9.61
CA ALA A 132 26.92 5.78 10.59
C ALA A 132 25.59 5.02 10.47
N LEU A 133 25.14 4.45 11.58
CA LEU A 133 23.96 3.58 11.65
C LEU A 133 23.07 3.98 12.83
N THR A 134 21.81 4.30 12.56
CA THR A 134 20.79 4.57 13.58
C THR A 134 19.85 3.38 13.70
N ALA A 135 20.00 2.58 14.75
CA ALA A 135 19.07 1.53 15.11
C ALA A 135 17.89 2.10 15.95
N ILE A 136 16.67 1.70 15.61
CA ILE A 136 15.45 2.05 16.37
C ILE A 136 14.55 0.82 16.51
N SER A 137 14.22 0.44 17.74
CA SER A 137 13.32 -0.69 18.01
C SER A 137 11.89 -0.42 17.50
N TRP A 138 11.19 -1.44 16.98
CA TRP A 138 9.86 -1.26 16.38
C TRP A 138 8.78 -0.83 17.39
N VAL A 139 8.79 -1.46 18.56
CA VAL A 139 7.83 -1.21 19.64
C VAL A 139 8.54 -1.20 20.99
N ASN A 140 8.09 -0.34 21.89
CA ASN A 140 8.55 -0.26 23.27
C ASN A 140 7.86 -1.33 24.14
N GLY A 141 6.70 -1.83 23.73
CA GLY A 141 5.98 -2.88 24.45
C GLY A 141 4.73 -3.41 23.73
N ARG A 142 3.98 -4.28 24.42
CA ARG A 142 2.68 -4.80 23.97
C ARG A 142 1.76 -5.18 25.13
N THR A 143 0.46 -5.20 24.89
CA THR A 143 -0.56 -5.70 25.85
C THR A 143 -1.59 -6.55 25.13
N HIS A 144 -1.70 -7.83 25.49
CA HIS A 144 -2.75 -8.71 24.97
C HIS A 144 -3.98 -8.68 25.88
N ARG A 145 -5.15 -8.35 25.35
CA ARG A 145 -6.43 -8.26 26.09
C ARG A 145 -7.43 -9.30 25.56
N PRO A 146 -7.32 -10.58 25.95
CA PRO A 146 -8.08 -11.67 25.33
C PRO A 146 -9.60 -11.49 25.45
N LYS A 147 -10.10 -10.95 26.58
CA LYS A 147 -11.54 -10.63 26.78
C LYS A 147 -12.12 -9.64 25.76
N ARG A 148 -11.27 -8.85 25.08
CA ARG A 148 -11.69 -7.88 24.05
C ARG A 148 -11.32 -8.29 22.63
N GLY A 149 -10.55 -9.36 22.44
CA GLY A 149 -10.01 -9.73 21.12
C GLY A 149 -9.01 -8.71 20.54
N VAL A 150 -8.32 -7.96 21.40
CA VAL A 150 -7.40 -6.87 21.03
C VAL A 150 -5.99 -7.14 21.53
N THR A 151 -5.00 -6.81 20.71
CA THR A 151 -3.60 -6.69 21.14
C THR A 151 -3.11 -5.28 20.86
N THR A 152 -2.74 -4.55 21.91
CA THR A 152 -2.12 -3.22 21.81
C THR A 152 -0.62 -3.39 21.57
N PHE A 153 -0.09 -2.63 20.62
CA PHE A 153 1.34 -2.48 20.37
C PHE A 153 1.70 -1.02 20.68
N TYR A 154 2.74 -0.79 21.48
CA TYR A 154 3.23 0.56 21.78
C TYR A 154 4.40 0.85 20.85
N PHE A 155 4.09 1.38 19.66
CA PHE A 155 5.09 1.66 18.63
C PHE A 155 5.99 2.84 19.01
N ASN A 156 7.27 2.75 18.66
CA ASN A 156 8.21 3.83 18.94
C ASN A 156 7.85 5.09 18.14
N ALA A 157 7.61 6.22 18.80
CA ALA A 157 7.17 7.45 18.14
C ALA A 157 8.25 8.05 17.22
N LYS A 158 9.54 7.90 17.56
CA LYS A 158 10.66 8.33 16.67
C LYS A 158 10.65 7.53 15.37
N LEU A 159 10.43 6.21 15.46
CA LEU A 159 10.29 5.37 14.26
C LEU A 159 9.06 5.77 13.44
N LEU A 160 7.88 5.89 14.06
CA LEU A 160 6.65 6.29 13.37
C LEU A 160 6.79 7.64 12.67
N LYS A 161 7.42 8.63 13.33
CA LYS A 161 7.74 9.93 12.72
C LYS A 161 8.59 9.76 11.47
N THR A 162 9.68 8.99 11.51
CA THR A 162 10.56 8.76 10.35
C THR A 162 9.86 8.05 9.20
N ILE A 163 9.05 7.03 9.48
CA ILE A 163 8.42 6.22 8.42
C ILE A 163 7.15 6.86 7.84
N LEU A 164 6.50 7.78 8.57
CA LEU A 164 5.33 8.55 8.11
C LEU A 164 5.68 9.99 7.69
N ALA A 165 6.94 10.43 7.84
CA ALA A 165 7.46 11.66 7.25
C ALA A 165 7.54 11.54 5.72
N ILE A 166 6.39 11.72 5.08
CA ILE A 166 6.22 11.75 3.63
C ILE A 166 6.81 13.07 3.10
N LYS A 167 8.06 13.02 2.64
CA LYS A 167 8.66 14.07 1.78
C LYS A 167 8.09 13.95 0.34
N SER A 168 8.69 14.64 -0.63
CA SER A 168 8.39 14.46 -2.07
C SER A 168 8.40 12.98 -2.48
N ASP A 169 9.36 12.22 -1.93
CA ASP A 169 9.67 10.86 -2.33
C ASP A 169 9.26 9.86 -1.24
N PHE A 170 8.28 9.03 -1.57
CA PHE A 170 7.70 8.00 -0.69
C PHE A 170 7.32 6.77 -1.52
N THR A 171 7.20 5.63 -0.85
CA THR A 171 6.72 4.39 -1.45
C THR A 171 5.19 4.29 -1.27
N ARG A 172 4.47 4.01 -2.35
CA ARG A 172 3.03 3.67 -2.34
C ARG A 172 2.86 2.23 -2.80
N TYR A 173 2.09 1.45 -2.05
CA TYR A 173 1.79 0.07 -2.39
C TYR A 173 0.49 -0.38 -1.73
N LEU A 174 -0.06 -1.51 -2.18
CA LEU A 174 -1.35 -2.01 -1.70
C LEU A 174 -1.18 -2.84 -0.42
N ILE A 175 -2.15 -2.76 0.50
CA ILE A 175 -2.14 -3.61 1.72
C ILE A 175 -2.18 -5.11 1.39
N SER A 176 -2.66 -5.49 0.19
CA SER A 176 -2.66 -6.85 -0.33
C SER A 176 -1.25 -7.45 -0.48
N ALA A 177 -0.19 -6.64 -0.40
CA ALA A 177 1.19 -7.12 -0.15
C ALA A 177 1.29 -8.05 1.07
N GLY A 178 0.40 -7.92 2.05
CA GLY A 178 0.30 -8.78 3.22
C GLY A 178 -0.11 -10.23 2.91
N GLU A 179 -0.63 -10.52 1.72
CA GLU A 179 -0.97 -11.89 1.29
C GLU A 179 0.24 -12.70 0.79
N LEU A 180 1.36 -12.03 0.49
CA LEU A 180 2.63 -12.70 0.24
C LEU A 180 3.04 -13.53 1.48
N THR A 181 3.44 -14.77 1.25
CA THR A 181 3.84 -15.72 2.29
C THR A 181 5.27 -15.49 2.74
N SER A 182 6.19 -15.22 1.81
CA SER A 182 7.59 -14.93 2.13
C SER A 182 7.81 -13.47 2.52
N PRO A 183 8.40 -13.17 3.70
CA PRO A 183 8.72 -11.80 4.09
C PRO A 183 9.75 -11.15 3.17
N TYR A 184 10.61 -11.94 2.52
CA TYR A 184 11.58 -11.44 1.55
C TYR A 184 10.89 -11.01 0.24
N SER A 185 9.81 -11.68 -0.16
CA SER A 185 8.97 -11.24 -1.28
C SER A 185 8.23 -9.95 -0.95
N MET A 186 7.75 -9.79 0.29
CA MET A 186 7.17 -8.52 0.76
C MET A 186 8.18 -7.37 0.65
N ARG A 187 9.42 -7.57 1.11
CA ARG A 187 10.50 -6.57 1.01
C ARG A 187 10.88 -6.25 -0.45
N LEU A 188 10.91 -7.27 -1.33
CA LEU A 188 11.15 -7.08 -2.76
C LEU A 188 10.03 -6.27 -3.40
N TYR A 189 8.77 -6.64 -3.17
CA TYR A 189 7.61 -5.89 -3.65
C TYR A 189 7.62 -4.43 -3.19
N GLU A 190 7.83 -4.16 -1.90
CA GLU A 190 7.98 -2.79 -1.37
C GLU A 190 9.07 -1.99 -2.10
N SER A 191 10.23 -2.63 -2.36
CA SER A 191 11.36 -1.98 -3.03
C SER A 191 11.12 -1.75 -4.52
N LEU A 192 10.41 -2.65 -5.21
CA LEU A 192 9.97 -2.43 -6.60
C LEU A 192 8.97 -1.27 -6.66
N MET A 193 8.00 -1.23 -5.73
CA MET A 193 6.98 -0.19 -5.67
C MET A 193 7.51 1.22 -5.37
N GLN A 194 8.74 1.34 -4.87
CA GLN A 194 9.44 2.63 -4.77
C GLN A 194 9.73 3.24 -6.17
N TYR A 195 9.99 2.39 -7.16
CA TYR A 195 10.31 2.79 -8.55
C TYR A 195 9.13 2.55 -9.50
N ASN A 196 7.91 2.49 -8.96
CA ASN A 196 6.72 2.12 -9.71
C ASN A 196 6.40 3.04 -10.89
N SER A 197 6.78 4.32 -10.82
CA SER A 197 6.66 5.28 -11.94
C SER A 197 7.60 4.97 -13.11
N LEU A 198 8.77 4.35 -12.85
CA LEU A 198 9.76 4.03 -13.87
C LEU A 198 9.60 2.61 -14.44
N LYS A 199 8.82 1.74 -13.76
CA LYS A 199 8.66 0.30 -14.08
C LYS A 199 9.97 -0.48 -14.21
N LYS A 200 11.04 0.09 -13.64
CA LYS A 200 12.41 -0.40 -13.73
C LYS A 200 13.16 -0.01 -12.47
N ALA A 201 13.75 -1.00 -11.81
CA ALA A 201 14.53 -0.82 -10.59
C ALA A 201 15.86 -1.56 -10.72
N ARG A 202 16.95 -0.99 -10.20
CA ARG A 202 18.27 -1.61 -10.21
C ARG A 202 18.84 -1.65 -8.80
N PHE A 203 19.17 -2.85 -8.34
CA PHE A 203 19.75 -3.08 -7.02
C PHE A 203 21.04 -3.90 -7.16
N SER A 204 22.05 -3.63 -6.33
CA SER A 204 23.15 -4.58 -6.18
C SER A 204 22.73 -5.76 -5.30
N VAL A 205 23.32 -6.92 -5.54
CA VAL A 205 23.05 -8.13 -4.74
C VAL A 205 23.52 -7.95 -3.31
N SER A 206 24.65 -7.25 -3.12
CA SER A 206 25.18 -6.86 -1.80
C SER A 206 24.14 -6.06 -1.00
N TRP A 207 23.51 -5.05 -1.62
CA TRP A 207 22.48 -4.22 -1.01
C TRP A 207 21.25 -5.04 -0.63
N ILE A 208 20.77 -5.95 -1.49
CA ILE A 208 19.63 -6.82 -1.13
C ILE A 208 19.97 -7.72 0.07
N LEU A 209 21.17 -8.33 0.07
CA LEU A 209 21.62 -9.17 1.19
C LEU A 209 21.70 -8.38 2.52
N GLU A 210 22.24 -7.15 2.47
CA GLU A 210 22.33 -6.24 3.63
C GLU A 210 20.95 -5.77 4.11
N ARG A 211 20.10 -5.21 3.22
CA ARG A 211 18.84 -4.56 3.63
C ARG A 211 17.70 -5.51 3.95
N TYR A 212 17.73 -6.74 3.45
CA TYR A 212 16.71 -7.74 3.75
C TYR A 212 17.20 -8.75 4.80
N GLU A 213 18.42 -8.56 5.36
CA GLU A 213 19.06 -9.43 6.35
C GLU A 213 19.00 -10.91 5.93
N LEU A 214 19.36 -11.18 4.67
CA LEU A 214 19.26 -12.52 4.09
C LEU A 214 20.30 -13.46 4.72
N PRO A 215 19.98 -14.76 4.91
CA PRO A 215 20.90 -15.71 5.50
C PRO A 215 22.22 -15.79 4.74
N THR A 216 23.35 -15.89 5.45
CA THR A 216 24.72 -15.93 4.86
C THR A 216 24.89 -16.95 3.74
N SER A 217 24.15 -18.07 3.78
CA SER A 217 24.11 -19.06 2.68
C SER A 217 23.75 -18.47 1.31
N TYR A 218 23.00 -17.36 1.26
CA TYR A 218 22.58 -16.69 0.03
C TYR A 218 23.67 -15.79 -0.57
N GLN A 219 24.84 -15.66 0.07
CA GLN A 219 26.03 -15.11 -0.61
C GLN A 219 26.41 -15.96 -1.84
N ARG A 220 26.06 -17.26 -1.84
CA ARG A 220 26.17 -18.13 -3.01
C ARG A 220 25.04 -17.83 -3.99
N MET A 221 25.40 -17.30 -5.16
CA MET A 221 24.45 -16.89 -6.20
C MET A 221 23.49 -18.00 -6.66
N SER A 222 23.93 -19.26 -6.67
CA SER A 222 23.06 -20.41 -6.95
C SER A 222 21.93 -20.57 -5.94
N ASP A 223 22.22 -20.41 -4.64
CA ASP A 223 21.22 -20.47 -3.58
C ASP A 223 20.35 -19.20 -3.55
N PHE A 224 20.93 -18.01 -3.75
CA PHE A 224 20.17 -16.76 -3.87
C PHE A 224 19.12 -16.81 -5.00
N ARG A 225 19.51 -17.26 -6.20
CA ARG A 225 18.58 -17.44 -7.33
C ARG A 225 17.48 -18.44 -7.02
N ARG A 226 17.86 -19.60 -6.44
CA ARG A 226 16.96 -20.74 -6.20
C ARG A 226 15.99 -20.52 -5.04
N ARG A 227 16.43 -19.87 -3.96
CA ARG A 227 15.70 -19.76 -2.68
C ARG A 227 15.07 -18.39 -2.45
N PHE A 228 15.60 -17.34 -3.07
CA PHE A 228 15.06 -15.98 -2.97
C PHE A 228 14.50 -15.48 -4.30
N LEU A 229 15.32 -15.27 -5.34
CA LEU A 229 14.86 -14.54 -6.54
C LEU A 229 13.70 -15.21 -7.27
N LYS A 230 13.88 -16.47 -7.71
CA LYS A 230 12.85 -17.16 -8.48
C LYS A 230 11.53 -17.31 -7.69
N PRO A 231 11.54 -17.79 -6.43
CA PRO A 231 10.32 -17.86 -5.62
C PRO A 231 9.68 -16.49 -5.40
N ALA A 232 10.45 -15.44 -5.12
CA ALA A 232 9.89 -14.12 -4.85
C ALA A 232 9.25 -13.48 -6.09
N ILE A 233 9.88 -13.61 -7.26
CA ILE A 233 9.33 -13.11 -8.53
C ILE A 233 8.02 -13.84 -8.88
N GLU A 234 8.02 -15.17 -8.75
CA GLU A 234 6.84 -15.99 -8.99
C GLU A 234 5.70 -15.63 -8.02
N GLU A 235 5.97 -15.54 -6.73
CA GLU A 235 4.98 -15.23 -5.70
C GLU A 235 4.38 -13.82 -5.86
N ILE A 236 5.21 -12.82 -6.16
CA ILE A 236 4.77 -11.44 -6.42
C ILE A 236 3.85 -11.40 -7.65
N SER A 237 4.23 -12.06 -8.73
CA SER A 237 3.49 -12.05 -10.01
C SER A 237 2.12 -12.74 -9.94
N HIS A 238 1.90 -13.66 -8.99
CA HIS A 238 0.63 -14.36 -8.81
C HIS A 238 -0.29 -13.70 -7.77
N THR A 239 0.29 -12.99 -6.79
CA THR A 239 -0.43 -12.52 -5.59
C THR A 239 -0.74 -11.02 -5.62
N THR A 240 0.09 -10.20 -6.27
CA THR A 240 0.01 -8.73 -6.22
C THR A 240 -0.56 -8.11 -7.49
N ASP A 241 -0.60 -6.78 -7.54
CA ASP A 241 -0.90 -6.00 -8.75
C ASP A 241 0.23 -6.05 -9.80
N ILE A 242 1.46 -6.39 -9.42
CA ILE A 242 2.57 -6.57 -10.35
C ILE A 242 2.36 -7.84 -11.19
N TYR A 243 2.51 -7.72 -12.50
CA TYR A 243 2.58 -8.83 -13.45
C TYR A 243 3.76 -8.66 -14.42
N ASP A 244 4.14 -9.73 -15.11
CA ASP A 244 5.26 -9.72 -16.07
C ASP A 244 6.59 -9.24 -15.44
N LEU A 245 6.80 -9.59 -14.16
CA LEU A 245 8.01 -9.27 -13.42
C LEU A 245 9.17 -10.13 -13.93
N SER A 246 10.16 -9.45 -14.49
CA SER A 246 11.37 -10.00 -15.09
C SER A 246 12.61 -9.37 -14.45
N PHE A 247 13.76 -10.03 -14.60
CA PHE A 247 15.03 -9.53 -14.10
C PHE A 247 16.18 -9.85 -15.06
N GLU A 248 17.10 -8.90 -15.19
CA GLU A 248 18.37 -9.04 -15.90
C GLU A 248 19.52 -8.98 -14.90
N GLU A 249 20.44 -9.94 -14.98
CA GLU A 249 21.69 -9.89 -14.22
C GLU A 249 22.79 -9.16 -15.00
N SER A 250 23.52 -8.28 -14.34
CA SER A 250 24.71 -7.64 -14.90
C SER A 250 25.83 -7.56 -13.87
N GLN A 251 27.08 -7.65 -14.30
CA GLN A 251 28.25 -7.50 -13.43
C GLN A 251 29.04 -6.26 -13.85
N ARG A 252 29.42 -5.42 -12.88
CA ARG A 252 30.24 -4.21 -13.09
C ARG A 252 31.20 -4.09 -11.91
N ASN A 253 32.49 -3.86 -12.17
CA ASN A 253 33.53 -3.69 -11.15
C ASN A 253 33.55 -4.81 -10.09
N GLY A 254 33.31 -6.07 -10.51
CA GLY A 254 33.22 -7.23 -9.62
C GLY A 254 31.85 -7.38 -8.90
N GLU A 255 31.08 -6.31 -8.74
CA GLU A 255 29.77 -6.33 -8.13
C GLU A 255 28.67 -6.79 -9.10
N ARG A 256 27.70 -7.55 -8.57
CA ARG A 256 26.53 -8.05 -9.31
C ARG A 256 25.31 -7.19 -9.03
N PHE A 257 24.59 -6.86 -10.10
CA PHE A 257 23.38 -6.06 -10.09
C PHE A 257 22.23 -6.82 -10.73
N LEU A 258 21.06 -6.68 -10.15
CA LEU A 258 19.79 -7.10 -10.71
C LEU A 258 19.08 -5.86 -11.24
N THR A 259 18.62 -5.91 -12.48
CA THR A 259 17.73 -4.90 -13.06
C THR A 259 16.38 -5.55 -13.24
N PHE A 260 15.40 -5.14 -12.44
CA PHE A 260 14.02 -5.63 -12.51
C PHE A 260 13.20 -4.76 -13.44
N THR A 261 12.31 -5.37 -14.20
CA THR A 261 11.33 -4.72 -15.08
C THR A 261 9.98 -5.42 -14.93
N TRP A 262 8.89 -4.67 -14.88
CA TRP A 262 7.56 -5.24 -14.65
C TRP A 262 6.44 -4.37 -15.19
N LYS A 263 5.22 -4.90 -15.16
CA LYS A 263 3.97 -4.20 -15.45
C LYS A 263 3.04 -4.32 -14.24
N THR A 264 1.97 -3.54 -14.21
CA THR A 264 1.05 -3.48 -13.06
C THR A 264 -0.40 -3.47 -13.54
N HIS A 265 -1.18 -4.44 -13.10
CA HIS A 265 -2.61 -4.50 -13.34
C HIS A 265 -3.28 -3.32 -12.63
N GLY A 266 -4.10 -2.56 -13.34
CA GLY A 266 -4.78 -1.38 -12.77
C GLY A 266 -4.07 -0.05 -13.00
N GLU A 267 -2.90 -0.01 -13.65
CA GLU A 267 -2.36 1.26 -14.12
C GLU A 267 -2.96 1.71 -15.47
N LYS A 268 -4.26 2.00 -15.42
CA LYS A 268 -4.72 3.30 -15.93
C LYS A 268 -4.46 4.37 -14.85
N PHE A 269 -3.21 4.52 -14.43
CA PHE A 269 -2.76 5.86 -14.16
C PHE A 269 -2.87 6.57 -15.50
N LYS A 270 -3.92 7.37 -15.63
CA LYS A 270 -3.73 8.65 -16.28
C LYS A 270 -2.58 9.28 -15.50
N ASP A 271 -1.39 9.25 -16.10
CA ASP A 271 -0.59 10.47 -16.13
C ASP A 271 -1.58 11.62 -16.26
N LYS A 272 -1.41 12.68 -15.47
CA LYS A 272 -1.90 13.98 -15.89
C LYS A 272 -1.06 14.47 -17.07
N LYS A 273 -1.05 13.72 -18.18
CA LYS A 273 -1.38 14.35 -19.47
C LYS A 273 -2.58 15.22 -19.16
N HIS A 274 -2.45 16.51 -19.38
CA HIS A 274 -3.53 17.46 -19.21
C HIS A 274 -4.78 16.84 -19.84
N LYS A 275 -5.74 16.44 -19.00
CA LYS A 275 -7.09 16.18 -19.50
C LYS A 275 -7.50 17.58 -19.93
N GLU A 276 -7.56 17.82 -21.24
CA GLU A 276 -8.19 19.03 -21.76
C GLU A 276 -9.53 19.15 -21.03
N LEU A 277 -9.66 20.24 -20.24
CA LEU A 277 -10.87 20.44 -19.47
C LEU A 277 -12.00 20.51 -20.48
N THR A 278 -13.12 19.83 -20.19
CA THR A 278 -14.32 20.07 -21.00
C THR A 278 -14.66 21.56 -20.91
N VAL A 279 -15.31 22.11 -21.94
CA VAL A 279 -15.59 23.55 -21.99
C VAL A 279 -16.34 24.03 -20.73
N LEU A 280 -17.20 23.17 -20.17
CA LEU A 280 -17.88 23.37 -18.90
C LEU A 280 -16.94 23.30 -17.67
N GLU A 281 -16.05 22.30 -17.57
CA GLU A 281 -15.02 22.23 -16.51
C GLU A 281 -14.09 23.46 -16.54
N HIS A 282 -13.85 24.02 -17.72
CA HIS A 282 -13.08 25.26 -17.89
C HIS A 282 -13.89 26.48 -17.41
N ALA A 283 -15.17 26.57 -17.77
CA ALA A 283 -16.07 27.63 -17.29
C ALA A 283 -16.21 27.64 -15.75
N HIS A 284 -16.33 26.47 -15.10
CA HIS A 284 -16.29 26.35 -13.63
C HIS A 284 -15.00 26.97 -13.05
N LEU A 285 -13.84 26.65 -13.64
CA LEU A 285 -12.56 27.13 -13.15
C LEU A 285 -12.41 28.65 -13.31
N ILE A 286 -12.90 29.20 -14.42
CA ILE A 286 -12.90 30.65 -14.68
C ILE A 286 -13.86 31.38 -13.70
N HIS A 287 -15.04 30.82 -13.44
CA HIS A 287 -15.96 31.36 -12.43
C HIS A 287 -15.34 31.34 -11.02
N ALA A 288 -14.65 30.26 -10.66
CA ALA A 288 -13.91 30.15 -9.40
C ALA A 288 -12.76 31.18 -9.30
N LYS A 289 -12.00 31.44 -10.38
CA LYS A 289 -10.99 32.52 -10.42
C LYS A 289 -11.60 33.89 -10.11
N ILE A 290 -12.77 34.20 -10.70
CA ILE A 290 -13.48 35.47 -10.44
C ILE A 290 -13.89 35.58 -8.97
N ILE A 291 -14.39 34.50 -8.36
CA ILE A 291 -14.72 34.47 -6.92
C ILE A 291 -13.47 34.69 -6.07
N ALA A 292 -12.32 34.14 -6.47
CA ALA A 292 -11.03 34.34 -5.81
C ALA A 292 -10.38 35.71 -6.06
N GLN A 293 -11.00 36.59 -6.86
CA GLN A 293 -10.47 37.89 -7.28
C GLN A 293 -9.14 37.81 -8.06
N GLU A 294 -8.92 36.70 -8.77
CA GLU A 294 -7.80 36.54 -9.70
C GLU A 294 -8.07 37.25 -11.04
N ASP A 295 -7.02 37.72 -11.72
CA ASP A 295 -7.15 38.33 -13.04
C ASP A 295 -7.61 37.31 -14.09
N VAL A 296 -8.68 37.66 -14.81
CA VAL A 296 -9.28 36.85 -15.88
C VAL A 296 -9.25 37.62 -17.20
N ASN A 297 -8.78 36.96 -18.26
CA ASN A 297 -8.66 37.54 -19.59
C ASN A 297 -10.00 37.57 -20.35
N VAL A 298 -10.09 38.39 -21.39
CA VAL A 298 -11.28 38.57 -22.24
C VAL A 298 -11.73 37.24 -22.88
N ASP A 299 -10.78 36.41 -23.33
CA ASP A 299 -11.07 35.09 -23.91
C ASP A 299 -11.67 34.10 -22.89
N GLU A 300 -11.17 34.11 -21.65
CA GLU A 300 -11.70 33.30 -20.55
C GLU A 300 -13.13 33.77 -20.18
N LEU A 301 -13.34 35.08 -20.09
CA LEU A 301 -14.68 35.66 -19.88
C LEU A 301 -15.66 35.29 -21.00
N LEU A 302 -15.19 35.16 -22.25
CA LEU A 302 -16.03 34.72 -23.37
C LEU A 302 -16.40 33.23 -23.28
N ILE A 303 -15.45 32.37 -22.86
CA ILE A 303 -15.73 30.96 -22.55
C ILE A 303 -16.78 30.85 -21.44
N LEU A 304 -16.63 31.61 -20.35
CA LEU A 304 -17.62 31.66 -19.28
C LEU A 304 -18.99 32.11 -19.82
N LYS A 305 -19.04 33.25 -20.54
CA LYS A 305 -20.28 33.81 -21.14
C LYS A 305 -21.04 32.78 -21.97
N ASN A 306 -20.35 32.04 -22.82
CA ASN A 306 -20.96 31.07 -23.74
C ASN A 306 -21.49 29.80 -23.04
N ASN A 307 -21.03 29.50 -21.82
CA ASN A 307 -21.44 28.30 -21.06
C ASN A 307 -22.31 28.64 -19.83
N MET A 308 -22.63 29.91 -19.58
CA MET A 308 -23.41 30.34 -18.40
C MET A 308 -24.77 29.64 -18.25
N ALA A 309 -25.45 29.35 -19.37
CA ALA A 309 -26.71 28.61 -19.33
C ALA A 309 -26.52 27.18 -18.83
N ASP A 310 -25.48 26.49 -19.30
CA ASP A 310 -25.16 25.12 -18.89
C ASP A 310 -24.69 25.05 -17.43
N LEU A 311 -23.97 26.07 -16.94
CA LEU A 311 -23.63 26.21 -15.52
C LEU A 311 -24.89 26.28 -14.64
N MET A 312 -25.83 27.16 -14.99
CA MET A 312 -27.10 27.32 -14.27
C MET A 312 -27.97 26.05 -14.33
N LEU A 313 -27.98 25.34 -15.47
CA LEU A 313 -28.71 24.07 -15.62
C LEU A 313 -28.12 22.94 -14.76
N ASN A 314 -26.82 23.00 -14.43
CA ASN A 314 -26.17 22.09 -13.47
C ASN A 314 -26.31 22.54 -12.00
N GLY A 315 -27.06 23.61 -11.73
CA GLY A 315 -27.37 24.09 -10.39
C GLY A 315 -26.37 25.08 -9.80
N GLU A 316 -25.43 25.60 -10.59
CA GLU A 316 -24.50 26.64 -10.11
C GLU A 316 -25.12 28.04 -10.16
N ILE A 317 -24.85 28.83 -9.12
CA ILE A 317 -25.26 30.24 -9.05
C ILE A 317 -24.08 31.10 -9.51
N ILE A 318 -24.23 31.73 -10.68
CA ILE A 318 -23.23 32.67 -11.20
C ILE A 318 -23.19 33.90 -10.29
N CYS A 319 -21.98 34.37 -9.97
CA CYS A 319 -21.80 35.45 -9.01
C CYS A 319 -21.94 36.82 -9.69
N ASP A 320 -22.46 37.80 -8.97
CA ASP A 320 -22.71 39.15 -9.51
C ASP A 320 -21.44 39.79 -10.07
N LEU A 321 -20.28 39.52 -9.46
CA LEU A 321 -18.98 40.00 -9.94
C LEU A 321 -18.64 39.47 -11.35
N ALA A 322 -18.97 38.22 -11.67
CA ALA A 322 -18.79 37.67 -13.02
C ALA A 322 -19.74 38.33 -14.02
N LEU A 323 -21.00 38.60 -13.63
CA LEU A 323 -21.96 39.30 -14.47
C LEU A 323 -21.53 40.75 -14.77
N VAL A 324 -20.97 41.46 -13.79
CA VAL A 324 -20.39 42.80 -13.96
C VAL A 324 -19.17 42.76 -14.89
N LEU A 325 -18.20 41.87 -14.64
CA LEU A 325 -17.00 41.76 -15.49
C LEU A 325 -17.33 41.39 -16.95
N ILE A 326 -18.32 40.50 -17.16
CA ILE A 326 -18.81 40.16 -18.51
C ILE A 326 -19.49 41.37 -19.16
N ARG A 327 -20.19 42.22 -18.39
CA ARG A 327 -20.82 43.44 -18.91
C ARG A 327 -19.82 44.56 -19.19
N GLU A 328 -18.72 44.65 -18.47
CA GLU A 328 -17.72 45.72 -18.64
C GLU A 328 -16.63 45.40 -19.66
N LYS A 329 -16.23 44.12 -19.79
CA LYS A 329 -15.13 43.67 -20.67
C LYS A 329 -15.58 43.02 -21.99
N LEU A 330 -16.88 42.73 -22.17
CA LEU A 330 -17.44 42.08 -23.37
C LEU A 330 -18.69 42.80 -23.94
N SER A 331 -18.82 44.11 -23.69
CA SER A 331 -19.85 45.00 -24.26
C SER A 331 -19.39 45.68 -25.54
#